data_AF-A0A7R9DPT0-F1
#
_entry.id   AF-A0A7R9DPT0-F1
#
_cell.length_a   1.000
_cell.length_b   1.000
_cell.length_c   1.000
_cell.angle_alpha   90.00
_cell.angle_beta   90.00
_cell.angle_gamma   90.00
#
_symmetry.space_group_name_H-M   'P 1'
#
loop_
_entity.id
_entity.type
_entity.pdbx_description
1 polymer ?
#
loop_
_entity_poly.entity_id
_entity_poly.type
_entity_poly.pdbx_seq_one_letter_code
_entity_poly.pdbx_strand_id
1 'polypeptide(L)'
;MAGSAFWGIVFLAVFSTSSGVDATNFEVILLHTNDMHARFEQTTALSSRCTDAAAEANRCYGGMARVASEVRKARARAASGEGPNVLFLNAGDTYQGTVWYTFHKWRIVTRFINLLAFDAI
;
A
#
# COMPACT_ATOMS: atom_id res chain seq x y z
N MET A 1 40.11 75.24 -4.90
CA MET A 1 40.42 73.98 -4.20
C MET A 1 39.10 73.30 -3.87
N ALA A 2 38.63 72.40 -4.74
CA ALA A 2 37.38 71.67 -4.53
C ALA A 2 37.72 70.31 -3.94
N GLY A 3 37.29 70.07 -2.69
CA GLY A 3 37.48 68.78 -2.01
C GLY A 3 36.43 67.78 -2.48
N SER A 4 36.86 66.68 -3.09
CA SER A 4 36.01 65.55 -3.44
C SER A 4 35.77 64.67 -2.21
N ALA A 5 34.52 64.62 -1.73
CA ALA A 5 34.10 63.72 -0.68
C ALA A 5 34.00 62.28 -1.23
N PHE A 6 34.83 61.38 -0.71
CA PHE A 6 34.74 59.94 -0.98
C PHE A 6 33.55 59.35 -0.20
N TRP A 7 32.50 58.95 -0.91
CA TRP A 7 31.42 58.13 -0.35
C TRP A 7 31.80 56.65 -0.48
N GLY A 8 32.31 56.07 0.61
CA GLY A 8 32.56 54.63 0.70
C GLY A 8 31.25 53.88 0.95
N ILE A 9 30.77 53.12 -0.05
CA ILE A 9 29.65 52.20 0.13
C ILE A 9 30.20 50.90 0.71
N VAL A 10 29.88 50.60 1.97
CA VAL A 10 30.15 49.30 2.60
C VAL A 10 29.03 48.34 2.21
N PHE A 11 29.30 47.38 1.34
CA PHE A 11 28.39 46.25 1.08
C PHE A 11 28.59 45.19 2.17
N LEU A 12 27.68 45.15 3.13
CA LEU A 12 27.60 44.07 4.12
C LEU A 12 26.90 42.85 3.47
N ALA A 13 27.68 41.87 3.03
CA ALA A 13 27.13 40.60 2.55
C ALA A 13 26.79 39.70 3.74
N VAL A 14 25.52 39.70 4.16
CA VAL A 14 25.01 38.74 5.14
C VAL A 14 24.77 37.42 4.43
N PHE A 15 25.70 36.47 4.58
CA PHE A 15 25.48 35.08 4.17
C PHE A 15 24.64 34.38 5.24
N SER A 16 23.33 34.39 5.08
CA SER A 16 22.43 33.52 5.83
C SER A 16 22.56 32.09 5.29
N THR A 17 23.35 31.25 5.94
CA THR A 17 23.31 29.81 5.69
C THR A 17 22.04 29.26 6.31
N SER A 18 20.95 29.18 5.53
CA SER A 18 19.80 28.39 5.92
C SER A 18 20.19 26.92 5.83
N SER A 19 20.70 26.36 6.93
CA SER A 19 20.70 24.92 7.13
C SER A 19 19.26 24.49 7.39
N GLY A 20 18.46 24.49 6.32
CA GLY A 20 17.14 23.88 6.31
C GLY A 20 17.35 22.38 6.52
N VAL A 21 17.08 21.92 7.74
CA VAL A 21 16.85 20.50 7.97
C VAL A 21 15.53 20.22 7.26
N ASP A 22 15.60 19.66 6.06
CA ASP A 22 14.42 19.20 5.34
C ASP A 22 13.89 17.97 6.10
N ALA A 23 13.04 18.21 7.08
CA ALA A 23 12.29 17.17 7.75
C ALA A 23 11.21 16.70 6.77
N THR A 24 11.60 15.88 5.79
CA THR A 24 10.65 15.25 4.88
C THR A 24 9.74 14.36 5.72
N ASN A 25 8.44 14.63 5.72
CA ASN A 25 7.45 13.76 6.37
C ASN A 25 7.55 12.35 5.78
N PHE A 26 7.87 11.36 6.61
CA PHE A 26 7.88 9.96 6.20
C PHE A 26 6.47 9.40 6.30
N GLU A 27 5.87 9.12 5.13
CA GLU A 27 4.53 8.53 5.02
C GLU A 27 4.63 7.12 4.42
N VAL A 28 3.82 6.20 4.96
CA VAL A 28 3.71 4.81 4.49
C VAL A 28 2.24 4.40 4.49
N ILE A 29 1.80 3.73 3.43
CA ILE A 29 0.52 3.03 3.39
C ILE A 29 0.72 1.62 3.94
N LEU A 30 0.02 1.31 5.03
CA LEU A 30 -0.06 -0.05 5.56
C LEU A 30 -1.33 -0.74 5.02
N LEU A 31 -1.15 -1.60 4.04
CA LEU A 31 -2.18 -2.54 3.61
C LEU A 31 -2.10 -3.78 4.49
N HIS A 32 -3.22 -4.29 4.98
CA HIS A 32 -3.23 -5.52 5.73
C HIS A 32 -4.43 -6.40 5.42
N THR A 33 -4.27 -7.70 5.64
CA THR A 33 -5.37 -8.69 5.69
C THR A 33 -5.25 -9.51 6.96
N ASN A 34 -6.38 -10.04 7.43
CA ASN A 34 -6.47 -10.95 8.56
C ASN A 34 -7.65 -11.90 8.33
N ASP A 35 -7.64 -13.07 8.94
CA ASP A 35 -8.78 -14.00 9.00
C ASP A 35 -9.40 -14.30 7.63
N MET A 36 -8.54 -14.51 6.64
CA MET A 36 -8.98 -14.77 5.27
C MET A 36 -9.68 -16.13 5.13
N HIS A 37 -9.51 -17.06 6.09
CA HIS A 37 -10.30 -18.29 6.23
C HIS A 37 -10.49 -19.06 4.92
N ALA A 38 -9.41 -19.24 4.15
CA ALA A 38 -9.41 -19.89 2.84
C ALA A 38 -10.44 -19.34 1.82
N ARG A 39 -10.81 -18.06 1.90
CA ARG A 39 -11.65 -17.35 0.92
C ARG A 39 -10.82 -16.84 -0.26
N PHE A 40 -10.34 -17.79 -1.07
CA PHE A 40 -9.57 -17.49 -2.29
C PHE A 40 -10.44 -16.85 -3.37
N GLU A 41 -11.67 -17.34 -3.52
CA GLU A 41 -12.70 -16.80 -4.40
C GLU A 41 -13.48 -15.67 -3.73
N GLN A 42 -14.26 -14.98 -4.56
CA GLN A 42 -15.24 -14.02 -4.09
C GLN A 42 -16.38 -14.66 -3.29
N THR A 43 -16.94 -13.90 -2.36
CA THR A 43 -18.02 -14.35 -1.47
C THR A 43 -19.21 -13.40 -1.53
N THR A 44 -20.37 -13.81 -1.02
CA THR A 44 -21.44 -12.85 -0.70
C THR A 44 -21.07 -12.00 0.51
N ALA A 45 -21.88 -10.99 0.85
CA ALA A 45 -21.69 -10.16 2.03
C ALA A 45 -21.68 -10.95 3.36
N LEU A 46 -22.29 -12.14 3.38
CA LEU A 46 -22.32 -13.05 4.53
C LEU A 46 -21.15 -14.06 4.51
N SER A 47 -20.14 -13.84 3.67
CA SER A 47 -19.00 -14.75 3.48
C SER A 47 -19.36 -16.16 2.97
N SER A 48 -20.57 -16.33 2.44
CA SER A 48 -21.02 -17.54 1.77
C SER A 48 -20.54 -17.61 0.32
N ARG A 49 -20.70 -18.78 -0.31
CA ARG A 49 -20.35 -18.96 -1.73
C ARG A 49 -21.06 -17.93 -2.60
N CYS A 50 -20.29 -17.22 -3.42
CA CYS A 50 -20.83 -16.38 -4.49
C CYS A 50 -21.45 -17.29 -5.57
N THR A 51 -22.75 -17.16 -5.83
CA THR A 51 -23.45 -17.84 -6.92
C THR A 51 -23.44 -16.98 -8.18
N ASP A 52 -23.73 -17.58 -9.34
CA ASP A 52 -23.79 -16.84 -10.61
C ASP A 52 -24.84 -15.71 -10.53
N ALA A 53 -26.03 -15.99 -9.99
CA ALA A 53 -27.05 -14.98 -9.76
C ALA A 53 -26.58 -13.83 -8.83
N ALA A 54 -25.77 -14.13 -7.81
CA ALA A 54 -25.20 -13.10 -6.94
C ALA A 54 -24.11 -12.29 -7.66
N ALA A 55 -23.30 -12.94 -8.51
CA ALA A 55 -22.27 -12.30 -9.31
C ALA A 55 -22.88 -11.36 -10.36
N GLU A 56 -23.89 -11.81 -11.10
CA GLU A 56 -24.65 -11.03 -12.08
C GLU A 56 -25.33 -9.81 -11.42
N ALA A 57 -25.80 -9.97 -10.19
CA ALA A 57 -26.38 -8.88 -9.41
C ALA A 57 -25.33 -7.97 -8.73
N ASN A 58 -24.03 -8.15 -8.99
CA ASN A 58 -22.92 -7.43 -8.35
C ASN A 58 -22.93 -7.49 -6.81
N ARG A 59 -23.29 -8.64 -6.25
CA ARG A 59 -23.36 -8.89 -4.79
C ARG A 59 -22.27 -9.83 -4.29
N CYS A 60 -21.14 -9.85 -4.98
CA CYS A 60 -19.97 -10.61 -4.58
C CYS A 60 -18.78 -9.69 -4.27
N TYR A 61 -18.07 -10.02 -3.21
CA TYR A 61 -17.09 -9.17 -2.54
C TYR A 61 -15.82 -9.96 -2.28
N GLY A 62 -14.74 -9.25 -1.93
CA GLY A 62 -13.48 -9.87 -1.55
C GLY A 62 -12.93 -10.81 -2.63
N GLY A 63 -12.32 -11.91 -2.18
CA GLY A 63 -11.56 -12.81 -3.04
C GLY A 63 -10.15 -12.28 -3.30
N MET A 64 -9.17 -13.18 -3.28
CA MET A 64 -7.76 -12.81 -3.34
C MET A 64 -7.36 -12.14 -4.66
N ALA A 65 -8.09 -12.39 -5.75
CA ALA A 65 -7.88 -11.69 -7.03
C ALA A 65 -8.18 -10.18 -6.94
N ARG A 66 -9.26 -9.77 -6.23
CA ARG A 66 -9.57 -8.36 -6.02
C ARG A 66 -8.62 -7.70 -5.03
N VAL A 67 -8.23 -8.42 -3.98
CA VAL A 67 -7.17 -7.96 -3.07
C VAL A 67 -5.89 -7.68 -3.86
N ALA A 68 -5.46 -8.61 -4.71
CA ALA A 68 -4.28 -8.43 -5.56
C ALA A 68 -4.41 -7.27 -6.56
N SER A 69 -5.62 -6.95 -7.03
CA SER A 69 -5.87 -5.75 -7.85
C SER A 69 -5.55 -4.48 -7.06
N GLU A 70 -6.11 -4.33 -5.87
CA GLU A 70 -5.94 -3.10 -5.08
C GLU A 70 -4.50 -2.94 -4.55
N VAL A 71 -3.86 -4.03 -4.15
CA VAL A 71 -2.43 -4.02 -3.76
C VAL A 71 -1.55 -3.57 -4.93
N ARG A 72 -1.80 -4.10 -6.15
CA ARG A 72 -1.04 -3.69 -7.34
C ARG A 72 -1.27 -2.22 -7.69
N LYS A 73 -2.49 -1.69 -7.57
CA LYS A 73 -2.77 -0.26 -7.77
C LYS A 73 -2.02 0.61 -6.76
N ALA A 74 -2.05 0.25 -5.48
CA ALA A 74 -1.34 1.00 -4.44
C ALA A 74 0.17 1.00 -4.70
N ARG A 75 0.75 -0.17 -5.00
CA ARG A 75 2.18 -0.30 -5.34
C ARG A 75 2.55 0.46 -6.62
N ALA A 76 1.68 0.48 -7.63
CA ALA A 76 1.92 1.23 -8.85
C ALA A 76 1.95 2.75 -8.61
N ARG A 77 1.04 3.27 -7.78
CA ARG A 77 1.05 4.69 -7.37
C ARG A 77 2.31 5.07 -6.59
N ALA A 78 2.75 4.19 -5.70
CA ALA A 78 4.02 4.38 -4.98
C ALA A 78 5.20 4.42 -5.96
N ALA A 79 5.25 3.48 -6.91
CA ALA A 79 6.31 3.39 -7.91
C ALA A 79 6.32 4.58 -8.89
N SER A 80 5.17 5.21 -9.18
CA SER A 80 5.10 6.42 -10.02
C SER A 80 5.34 7.73 -9.25
N GLY A 81 5.49 7.68 -7.92
CA GLY A 81 5.63 8.87 -7.08
C GLY A 81 4.31 9.61 -6.81
N GLU A 82 3.16 9.04 -7.19
CA GLU A 82 1.82 9.58 -6.94
C GLU A 82 1.23 9.15 -5.58
N GLY A 83 2.00 8.40 -4.78
CA GLY A 83 1.60 7.96 -3.45
C GLY A 83 2.79 7.56 -2.57
N PRO A 84 2.56 7.39 -1.26
CA PRO A 84 3.59 6.95 -0.31
C PRO A 84 4.05 5.51 -0.56
N ASN A 85 5.16 5.13 0.06
CA ASN A 85 5.64 3.74 0.07
C ASN A 85 4.57 2.80 0.67
N VAL A 86 4.54 1.55 0.22
CA VAL A 86 3.51 0.57 0.65
C VAL A 86 4.16 -0.60 1.38
N LEU A 87 3.58 -0.97 2.52
CA LEU A 87 3.79 -2.26 3.17
C LEU A 87 2.48 -3.06 3.11
N PHE A 88 2.56 -4.32 2.70
CA PHE A 88 1.41 -5.23 2.61
C PHE A 88 1.59 -6.44 3.52
N LEU A 89 0.79 -6.51 4.59
CA LEU A 89 0.94 -7.48 5.67
C LEU A 89 -0.25 -8.46 5.76
N ASN A 90 0.00 -9.65 6.26
CA ASN A 90 -1.03 -10.60 6.68
C ASN A 90 -0.90 -10.81 8.20
N ALA A 91 -2.00 -10.78 8.94
CA ALA A 91 -1.98 -10.96 10.41
C ALA A 91 -2.39 -12.39 10.84
N GLY A 92 -2.45 -13.33 9.90
CA GLY A 92 -2.74 -14.73 10.16
C GLY A 92 -4.14 -15.20 9.76
N ASP A 93 -4.45 -16.42 10.20
CA ASP A 93 -5.68 -17.17 9.94
C ASP A 93 -6.18 -17.18 8.48
N THR A 94 -5.22 -17.33 7.56
CA THR A 94 -5.49 -17.56 6.13
C THR A 94 -5.84 -19.02 5.82
N TYR A 95 -5.49 -19.93 6.73
CA TYR A 95 -5.80 -21.35 6.66
C TYR A 95 -7.30 -21.57 6.92
N GLN A 96 -7.79 -22.82 6.80
CA GLN A 96 -9.10 -23.31 7.23
C GLN A 96 -10.33 -22.37 7.12
N GLY A 97 -11.33 -22.77 6.33
CA GLY A 97 -12.63 -22.08 6.30
C GLY A 97 -13.50 -22.39 5.09
N THR A 98 -12.91 -22.94 4.03
CA THR A 98 -13.62 -23.42 2.84
C THR A 98 -13.13 -24.79 2.39
N VAL A 99 -13.87 -25.36 1.43
CA VAL A 99 -13.53 -26.60 0.75
C VAL A 99 -12.14 -26.55 0.09
N TRP A 100 -11.65 -25.36 -0.29
CA TRP A 100 -10.31 -25.17 -0.83
C TRP A 100 -9.22 -25.69 0.10
N TYR A 101 -9.27 -25.32 1.39
CA TYR A 101 -8.29 -25.82 2.35
C TYR A 101 -8.48 -27.30 2.64
N THR A 102 -9.73 -27.79 2.68
CA THR A 102 -10.00 -29.22 2.89
C THR A 102 -9.32 -30.09 1.84
N PHE A 103 -9.42 -29.72 0.55
CA PHE A 103 -8.83 -30.50 -0.55
C PHE A 103 -7.35 -30.22 -0.77
N HIS A 104 -6.93 -28.96 -0.77
CA HIS A 104 -5.57 -28.59 -1.17
C HIS A 104 -4.61 -28.33 0.00
N LYS A 105 -5.13 -28.27 1.23
CA LYS A 105 -4.37 -28.01 2.46
C LYS A 105 -3.49 -26.76 2.31
N TRP A 106 -2.31 -26.78 2.90
CA TRP A 106 -1.34 -25.69 2.88
C TRP A 106 -0.90 -25.28 1.46
N ARG A 107 -0.95 -26.18 0.46
CA ARG A 107 -0.41 -25.92 -0.88
C ARG A 107 -1.12 -24.77 -1.59
N ILE A 108 -2.45 -24.68 -1.48
CA ILE A 108 -3.19 -23.57 -2.08
C ILE A 108 -2.93 -22.26 -1.34
N VAL A 109 -2.85 -22.31 0.00
CA VAL A 109 -2.55 -21.15 0.84
C VAL A 109 -1.19 -20.56 0.44
N THR A 110 -0.13 -21.36 0.42
CA THR A 110 1.22 -20.92 0.02
C THR A 110 1.23 -20.37 -1.41
N ARG A 111 0.51 -21.00 -2.35
CA ARG A 111 0.46 -20.53 -3.74
C ARG A 111 -0.13 -19.12 -3.83
N PHE A 112 -1.26 -18.87 -3.18
CA PHE A 112 -1.91 -17.56 -3.24
C PHE A 112 -1.18 -16.50 -2.43
N ILE A 113 -0.64 -16.84 -1.25
CA ILE A 113 0.21 -15.93 -0.47
C ILE A 113 1.39 -15.43 -1.31
N ASN A 114 2.07 -16.33 -2.02
CA ASN A 114 3.21 -15.97 -2.87
C ASN A 114 2.77 -15.10 -4.06
N LEU A 115 1.60 -15.37 -4.65
CA LEU A 115 1.05 -14.55 -5.73
C LEU A 115 0.64 -13.14 -5.26
N LEU A 116 0.18 -13.01 -4.01
CA LEU A 116 -0.20 -11.74 -3.42
C LEU A 116 1.02 -10.90 -3.01
N ALA A 117 2.18 -11.55 -2.85
CA ALA A 117 3.46 -10.92 -2.53
C ALA A 117 3.37 -10.03 -1.28
N PHE A 118 2.92 -10.63 -0.16
CA PHE A 118 3.00 -10.01 1.16
C PHE A 118 4.45 -9.72 1.56
N ASP A 119 4.67 -8.61 2.25
CA ASP A 119 5.98 -8.22 2.79
C ASP A 119 6.28 -8.95 4.11
N ALA A 120 5.24 -9.26 4.90
CA ALA A 120 5.32 -10.17 6.05
C ALA A 120 3.95 -10.82 6.34
N ILE A 121 3.98 -11.95 7.05
CA ILE A 121 2.83 -12.74 7.52
C ILE A 121 3.05 -13.17 8.97
#